data_AF-A0A9P4GRK8-F1
#
_entry.id   AF-A0A9P4GRK8-F1
#
_cell.length_a   1.000
_cell.length_b   1.000
_cell.length_c   1.000
_cell.angle_alpha   90.00
_cell.angle_beta   90.00
_cell.angle_gamma   90.00
#
_symmetry.space_group_name_H-M   'P 1'
#
loop_
_entity.id
_entity.type
_entity.pdbx_description
1 polymer ?
#
loop_
_entity_poly.entity_id
_entity_poly.type
_entity_poly.pdbx_seq_one_letter_code
_entity_poly.pdbx_strand_id
1 'polypeptide(L)'
;MIQPGLERIAQLLKNVHFSWTSIHVAGTNGKGSICHYASTLLTRRLIKCGKFTSPHLVNRWDCISINERPVNERLFRKIETHYAQLSQREGINASPFEILTATAFHIFNEEKVEVGVVEVGMGGRLDATNILNNQAVSVISKIARDHQGFLGTTLEEIAHHKAGILKPNVPYIVNPQNEWNVQNTIDQFAKEIGAGPRLTGDTRELRETLFSSPNWHRFAQTLQPFQRDNAVLAIVAIKETASRLGLELSNSKLAEALVSIRRKAIPGRLQYHRVQPVFGNPHRSGREIVVDGAHNPDAAKALNEFVLKNERQRNISGLSRPRSGWPVTWVLAMTEGKDARQYLEILLQPGDSVITTSFGPVDGMPWVKPMDPTQLLHIAKAVQPGITGLPMNSQGALRALCAAKYLTETDHPIVLTGSLYLIGDFHRELRPRGNKTWWTDPEREDDRAFFKSMHEEQRRRVNQVLSLQEPDALQGEADIGESEQAKRQRLARESRGKLQYEIEDLNRQLKTLEAEEHRISRSRSFESKKSRSILDYTQALNNQNADLEDIRRQLEVLPVAGREVPSGYSLQRQMNKALDSMSSLAEPEDERKDSSRRDGALEDADGSKPRIRIHKHLAGDNKGVDRRRSL
;
A
#
# COMPACT_ATOMS: atom_id res chain seq x y z
N MET A 1 -9.75 13.07 22.61
CA MET A 1 -8.94 12.04 23.28
C MET A 1 -9.76 10.75 23.35
N ILE A 2 -9.22 9.59 22.98
CA ILE A 2 -9.96 8.31 23.08
C ILE A 2 -10.06 7.93 24.55
N GLN A 3 -11.28 7.73 25.07
CA GLN A 3 -11.52 7.26 26.44
C GLN A 3 -11.89 5.78 26.40
N PRO A 4 -11.04 4.86 26.88
CA PRO A 4 -11.37 3.44 26.98
C PRO A 4 -12.59 3.19 27.88
N GLY A 5 -13.40 2.18 27.57
CA GLY A 5 -14.60 1.81 28.34
C GLY A 5 -15.54 0.91 27.53
N LEU A 6 -16.42 0.16 28.20
CA LEU A 6 -17.41 -0.72 27.56
C LEU A 6 -18.85 -0.19 27.68
N GLU A 7 -19.06 0.86 28.48
CA GLU A 7 -20.36 1.38 28.86
C GLU A 7 -21.10 1.96 27.64
N ARG A 8 -20.39 2.70 26.79
CA ARG A 8 -20.97 3.33 25.59
C ARG A 8 -21.36 2.31 24.54
N ILE A 9 -20.50 1.33 24.25
CA ILE A 9 -20.83 0.25 23.31
C ILE A 9 -21.98 -0.62 23.83
N ALA A 10 -22.03 -0.88 25.15
CA ALA A 10 -23.14 -1.59 25.78
C ALA A 10 -24.46 -0.82 25.62
N GLN A 11 -24.44 0.52 25.73
CA GLN A 11 -25.63 1.35 25.47
C GLN A 11 -26.06 1.31 23.99
N LEU A 12 -25.12 1.38 23.05
CA LEU A 12 -25.43 1.26 21.61
C LEU A 12 -26.06 -0.10 21.27
N LEU A 13 -25.62 -1.17 21.93
CA LEU A 13 -26.03 -2.54 21.66
C LEU A 13 -27.03 -3.11 22.67
N LYS A 14 -27.65 -2.26 23.50
CA LYS A 14 -28.53 -2.67 24.62
C LYS A 14 -29.62 -3.67 24.21
N ASN A 15 -30.14 -3.55 23.00
CA ASN A 15 -31.23 -4.39 22.46
C ASN A 15 -30.76 -5.33 21.34
N VAL A 16 -29.46 -5.55 21.19
CA VAL A 16 -28.88 -6.40 20.14
C VAL A 16 -28.47 -7.72 20.76
N HIS A 17 -29.13 -8.80 20.34
CA HIS A 17 -28.73 -10.16 20.68
C HIS A 17 -27.81 -10.72 19.58
N PHE A 18 -26.71 -11.37 19.94
CA PHE A 18 -25.82 -12.01 18.97
C PHE A 18 -26.25 -13.47 18.77
N SER A 19 -26.86 -13.80 17.63
CA SER A 19 -27.30 -15.17 17.31
C SER A 19 -26.19 -16.07 16.76
N TRP A 20 -25.02 -15.50 16.50
CA TRP A 20 -23.83 -16.16 15.98
C TRP A 20 -22.85 -16.51 17.09
N THR A 21 -21.88 -17.35 16.80
CA THR A 21 -20.74 -17.65 17.69
C THR A 21 -19.50 -16.88 17.26
N SER A 22 -18.60 -16.50 18.17
CA SER A 22 -17.43 -15.68 17.83
C SER A 22 -16.07 -16.35 18.05
N ILE A 23 -15.14 -16.10 17.12
CA ILE A 23 -13.70 -16.27 17.30
C ILE A 23 -13.14 -14.88 17.56
N HIS A 24 -12.64 -14.63 18.77
CA HIS A 24 -12.21 -13.29 19.17
C HIS A 24 -10.68 -13.21 19.25
N VAL A 25 -10.06 -12.33 18.47
CA VAL A 25 -8.61 -12.32 18.23
C VAL A 25 -7.97 -11.02 18.73
N ALA A 26 -7.14 -11.13 19.77
CA ALA A 26 -6.28 -10.05 20.27
C ALA A 26 -4.80 -10.31 19.96
N GLY A 27 -3.97 -9.31 20.24
CA GLY A 27 -2.52 -9.35 20.04
C GLY A 27 -1.94 -8.04 19.54
N THR A 28 -0.62 -8.00 19.39
CA THR A 28 0.07 -6.87 18.75
C THR A 28 0.17 -7.14 17.25
N ASN A 29 0.81 -8.24 16.87
CA ASN A 29 1.06 -8.61 15.47
C ASN A 29 0.35 -9.93 15.10
N GLY A 30 -0.12 -10.04 13.86
CA GLY A 30 -0.71 -11.28 13.31
C GLY A 30 -2.24 -11.41 13.40
N LYS A 31 -2.92 -10.55 14.16
CA LYS A 31 -4.40 -10.55 14.32
C LYS A 31 -5.16 -10.65 12.99
N GLY A 32 -5.05 -9.66 12.11
CA GLY A 32 -5.70 -9.68 10.79
C GLY A 32 -5.33 -10.89 9.92
N SER A 33 -4.11 -11.44 10.04
CA SER A 33 -3.72 -12.66 9.34
C SER A 33 -4.45 -13.89 9.87
N ILE A 34 -4.53 -14.04 11.19
CA ILE A 34 -5.33 -15.11 11.85
C ILE A 34 -6.80 -14.98 11.43
N CYS A 35 -7.35 -13.78 11.47
CA CYS A 35 -8.74 -13.53 11.06
C CYS A 35 -8.97 -13.94 9.61
N HIS A 36 -8.06 -13.59 8.70
CA HIS A 36 -8.16 -13.98 7.29
C HIS A 36 -8.05 -15.49 7.07
N TYR A 37 -7.13 -16.18 7.73
CA TYR A 37 -7.03 -17.64 7.63
C TYR A 37 -8.30 -18.31 8.17
N ALA A 38 -8.78 -17.88 9.34
CA ALA A 38 -9.99 -18.44 9.96
C ALA A 38 -11.22 -18.23 9.08
N SER A 39 -11.49 -17.00 8.63
CA SER A 39 -12.66 -16.69 7.81
C SER A 39 -12.61 -17.36 6.43
N THR A 40 -11.43 -17.46 5.82
CA THR A 40 -11.25 -18.16 4.53
C THR A 40 -11.54 -19.65 4.68
N LEU A 41 -11.03 -20.29 5.74
CA LEU A 41 -11.27 -21.70 6.00
C LEU A 41 -12.74 -21.98 6.31
N LEU A 42 -13.38 -21.16 7.16
CA LEU A 42 -14.82 -21.28 7.46
C LEU A 42 -15.69 -21.13 6.20
N THR A 43 -15.42 -20.10 5.39
CA THR A 43 -16.13 -19.86 4.13
C THR A 43 -16.03 -21.06 3.18
N ARG A 44 -14.85 -21.66 3.08
CA ARG A 44 -14.63 -22.86 2.25
C ARG A 44 -15.33 -24.11 2.78
N ARG A 45 -15.69 -24.12 4.05
CA ARG A 45 -16.50 -25.18 4.66
C ARG A 45 -17.99 -24.86 4.67
N LEU A 46 -18.40 -23.85 3.90
CA LEU A 46 -19.79 -23.44 3.74
C LEU A 46 -20.46 -22.97 5.04
N ILE A 47 -19.66 -22.59 6.05
CA ILE A 47 -20.14 -21.94 7.26
C ILE A 47 -20.23 -20.45 6.95
N LYS A 48 -21.41 -19.84 7.07
CA LYS A 48 -21.59 -18.41 6.77
C LYS A 48 -20.80 -17.60 7.79
N CYS A 49 -19.74 -16.96 7.33
CA CYS A 49 -18.76 -16.30 8.18
C CYS A 49 -18.77 -14.79 7.98
N GLY A 50 -18.87 -14.05 9.09
CA GLY A 50 -18.60 -12.62 9.14
C GLY A 50 -17.18 -12.39 9.66
N LYS A 51 -16.41 -11.51 9.03
CA LYS A 51 -15.09 -11.07 9.51
C LYS A 51 -15.11 -9.58 9.77
N PHE A 52 -14.61 -9.17 10.94
CA PHE A 52 -14.40 -7.78 11.32
C PHE A 52 -12.92 -7.59 11.67
N THR A 53 -12.21 -6.79 10.88
CA THR A 53 -10.77 -6.50 11.03
C THR A 53 -10.51 -5.01 11.15
N SER A 54 -9.45 -4.60 11.84
CA SER A 54 -9.10 -3.17 11.93
C SER A 54 -7.59 -2.92 11.93
N PRO A 55 -7.12 -1.78 11.37
CA PRO A 55 -7.89 -0.79 10.61
C PRO A 55 -8.42 -1.37 9.28
N HIS A 56 -9.31 -0.62 8.61
CA HIS A 56 -9.63 -0.91 7.22
C HIS A 56 -8.37 -0.72 6.35
N LEU A 57 -8.29 -1.43 5.21
CA LEU A 57 -7.12 -1.31 4.34
C LEU A 57 -7.36 -0.26 3.27
N VAL A 58 -8.36 -0.44 2.41
CA VAL A 58 -8.62 0.48 1.30
C VAL A 58 -9.84 1.31 1.62
N ASN A 59 -11.01 0.72 1.76
CA ASN A 59 -12.23 1.47 2.01
C ASN A 59 -12.75 1.19 3.41
N ARG A 60 -13.40 2.17 4.04
CA ARG A 60 -13.91 2.02 5.40
C ARG A 60 -14.78 0.77 5.60
N TRP A 61 -15.57 0.36 4.60
CA TRP A 61 -16.40 -0.85 4.67
C TRP A 61 -15.64 -2.17 4.44
N ASP A 62 -14.39 -2.16 3.99
CA ASP A 62 -13.61 -3.38 3.78
C ASP A 62 -13.08 -4.01 5.07
N CYS A 63 -13.23 -3.31 6.19
CA CYS A 63 -13.04 -3.87 7.53
C CYS A 63 -14.09 -4.94 7.87
N ILE A 64 -15.24 -4.95 7.20
CA ILE A 64 -16.32 -5.93 7.43
C ILE A 64 -16.54 -6.72 6.14
N SER A 65 -16.50 -8.04 6.24
CA SER A 65 -16.76 -8.93 5.11
C SER A 65 -17.65 -10.10 5.49
N ILE A 66 -18.50 -10.52 4.56
CA ILE A 66 -19.29 -11.75 4.65
C ILE A 66 -18.75 -12.74 3.61
N ASN A 67 -18.36 -13.94 4.06
CA ASN A 67 -17.77 -14.97 3.20
C ASN A 67 -16.60 -14.43 2.35
N GLU A 68 -15.67 -13.74 2.99
CA GLU A 68 -14.50 -13.06 2.39
C GLU A 68 -14.79 -11.95 1.37
N ARG A 69 -16.05 -11.50 1.26
CA ARG A 69 -16.41 -10.36 0.41
C ARG A 69 -16.74 -9.14 1.26
N PRO A 70 -16.08 -7.98 1.04
CA PRO A 70 -16.43 -6.73 1.70
C PRO A 70 -17.93 -6.45 1.58
N VAL A 71 -18.53 -5.92 2.65
CA VAL A 71 -19.95 -5.55 2.65
C VAL A 71 -20.22 -4.42 1.66
N ASN A 72 -21.46 -4.32 1.18
CA ASN A 72 -21.84 -3.23 0.28
C ASN A 72 -21.75 -1.88 1.02
N GLU A 73 -21.18 -0.87 0.36
CA GLU A 73 -21.01 0.47 0.93
C GLU A 73 -22.34 1.07 1.41
N ARG A 74 -23.45 0.92 0.65
CA ARG A 74 -24.75 1.48 1.03
C ARG A 74 -25.29 0.85 2.31
N LEU A 75 -25.16 -0.47 2.45
CA LEU A 75 -25.55 -1.19 3.65
C LEU A 75 -24.71 -0.72 4.85
N PHE A 76 -23.39 -0.69 4.68
CA PHE A 76 -22.46 -0.21 5.69
C PHE A 76 -22.81 1.20 6.16
N ARG A 77 -22.92 2.17 5.23
CA ARG A 77 -23.20 3.58 5.55
C ARG A 77 -24.56 3.77 6.18
N LYS A 78 -25.58 3.02 5.76
CA LYS A 78 -26.92 3.06 6.37
C LYS A 78 -26.86 2.70 7.85
N ILE A 79 -26.21 1.59 8.18
CA ILE A 79 -26.13 1.09 9.56
C ILE A 79 -25.19 1.96 10.40
N GLU A 80 -24.06 2.37 9.84
CA GLU A 80 -23.13 3.29 10.51
C GLU A 80 -23.81 4.61 10.87
N THR A 81 -24.57 5.19 9.93
CA THR A 81 -25.33 6.43 10.16
C THR A 81 -26.38 6.22 11.24
N HIS A 82 -27.06 5.07 11.26
CA HIS A 82 -28.02 4.73 12.31
C HIS A 82 -27.37 4.77 13.71
N TYR A 83 -26.22 4.12 13.91
CA TYR A 83 -25.53 4.11 15.20
C TYR A 83 -24.92 5.48 15.56
N ALA A 84 -24.44 6.24 14.58
CA ALA A 84 -23.97 7.61 14.82
C ALA A 84 -25.11 8.52 15.30
N GLN A 85 -26.28 8.45 14.65
CA GLN A 85 -27.48 9.20 15.05
C GLN A 85 -28.03 8.74 16.41
N LEU A 86 -28.01 7.43 16.68
CA LEU A 86 -28.37 6.88 17.98
C LEU A 86 -27.46 7.44 19.08
N SER A 87 -26.14 7.40 18.86
CA SER A 87 -25.16 7.94 19.80
C SER A 87 -25.39 9.43 20.09
N GLN A 88 -25.73 10.22 19.07
CA GLN A 88 -25.98 11.64 19.21
C GLN A 88 -27.29 11.92 19.96
N ARG A 89 -28.39 11.26 19.55
CA ARG A 89 -29.72 11.47 20.14
C ARG A 89 -29.78 11.09 21.62
N GLU A 90 -29.10 10.01 21.99
CA GLU A 90 -29.11 9.48 23.37
C GLU A 90 -27.94 10.04 24.21
N GLY A 91 -27.12 10.95 23.68
CA GLY A 91 -26.00 11.56 24.41
C GLY A 91 -24.88 10.60 24.82
N ILE A 92 -24.74 9.45 24.13
CA ILE A 92 -23.79 8.37 24.46
C ILE A 92 -22.34 8.82 24.22
N ASN A 93 -22.13 9.71 23.24
CA ASN A 93 -20.79 10.16 22.81
C ASN A 93 -19.85 9.00 22.44
N ALA A 94 -20.38 8.00 21.74
CA ALA A 94 -19.60 6.85 21.30
C ALA A 94 -18.48 7.26 20.34
N SER A 95 -17.32 6.65 20.50
CA SER A 95 -16.17 6.81 19.63
C SER A 95 -16.44 6.21 18.24
N PRO A 96 -15.69 6.65 17.20
CA PRO A 96 -15.83 6.08 15.86
C PRO A 96 -15.60 4.56 15.80
N PHE A 97 -14.78 4.00 16.70
CA PHE A 97 -14.55 2.56 16.76
C PHE A 97 -15.69 1.79 17.44
N GLU A 98 -16.34 2.38 18.45
CA GLU A 98 -17.56 1.81 19.06
C GLU A 98 -18.71 1.78 18.05
N ILE A 99 -18.91 2.88 17.29
CA ILE A 99 -19.90 2.94 16.20
C ILE A 99 -19.60 1.88 15.13
N LEU A 100 -18.33 1.74 14.74
CA LEU A 100 -17.91 0.75 13.75
C LEU A 100 -18.15 -0.69 14.24
N THR A 101 -17.86 -0.97 15.51
CA THR A 101 -18.09 -2.27 16.14
C THR A 101 -19.58 -2.60 16.17
N ALA A 102 -20.42 -1.64 16.57
CA ALA A 102 -21.88 -1.83 16.57
C ALA A 102 -22.41 -2.08 15.14
N THR A 103 -21.83 -1.40 14.14
CA THR A 103 -22.16 -1.59 12.73
C THR A 103 -21.79 -2.99 12.24
N ALA A 104 -20.60 -3.49 12.59
CA ALA A 104 -20.16 -4.84 12.24
C ALA A 104 -21.11 -5.90 12.82
N PHE A 105 -21.43 -5.80 14.11
CA PHE A 105 -22.27 -6.79 14.78
C PHE A 105 -23.72 -6.76 14.30
N HIS A 106 -24.25 -5.57 13.99
CA HIS A 106 -25.56 -5.44 13.34
C HIS A 106 -25.57 -6.12 11.97
N ILE A 107 -24.56 -5.87 11.14
CA ILE A 107 -24.47 -6.51 9.83
C ILE A 107 -24.38 -8.03 9.96
N PHE A 108 -23.61 -8.57 10.92
CA PHE A 108 -23.54 -10.01 11.13
C PHE A 108 -24.90 -10.62 11.49
N ASN A 109 -25.71 -9.92 12.28
CA ASN A 109 -27.08 -10.34 12.59
C ASN A 109 -28.00 -10.26 11.36
N GLU A 110 -27.99 -9.13 10.63
CA GLU A 110 -28.81 -8.93 9.43
C GLU A 110 -28.49 -9.99 8.36
N GLU A 111 -27.19 -10.30 8.23
CA GLU A 111 -26.68 -11.32 7.32
C GLU A 111 -26.81 -12.74 7.88
N LYS A 112 -27.33 -12.94 9.09
CA LYS A 112 -27.49 -14.28 9.70
C LYS A 112 -26.19 -15.10 9.62
N VAL A 113 -25.08 -14.46 9.98
CA VAL A 113 -23.79 -15.13 10.12
C VAL A 113 -23.92 -16.26 11.14
N GLU A 114 -23.17 -17.34 10.95
CA GLU A 114 -23.05 -18.44 11.92
C GLU A 114 -21.84 -18.21 12.82
N VAL A 115 -20.71 -17.79 12.21
CA VAL A 115 -19.45 -17.52 12.92
C VAL A 115 -18.90 -16.13 12.59
N GLY A 116 -18.77 -15.29 13.61
CA GLY A 116 -18.09 -14.00 13.56
C GLY A 116 -16.60 -14.11 13.94
N VAL A 117 -15.69 -13.78 13.05
CA VAL A 117 -14.25 -13.69 13.30
C VAL A 117 -13.89 -12.24 13.55
N VAL A 118 -13.61 -11.90 14.80
CA VAL A 118 -13.55 -10.50 15.27
C VAL A 118 -12.14 -10.19 15.76
N GLU A 119 -11.50 -9.22 15.11
CA GLU A 119 -10.23 -8.63 15.53
C GLU A 119 -10.47 -7.50 16.54
N VAL A 120 -9.72 -7.54 17.64
CA VAL A 120 -9.63 -6.43 18.60
C VAL A 120 -8.96 -5.21 17.96
N GLY A 121 -9.51 -4.02 18.18
CA GLY A 121 -8.92 -2.76 17.71
C GLY A 121 -7.65 -2.38 18.46
N MET A 122 -7.76 -2.13 19.76
CA MET A 122 -6.63 -1.74 20.60
C MET A 122 -6.73 -2.37 22.00
N GLY A 123 -5.64 -2.99 22.45
CA GLY A 123 -5.59 -3.64 23.77
C GLY A 123 -6.39 -4.94 23.79
N GLY A 124 -7.56 -4.92 24.41
CA GLY A 124 -8.43 -6.08 24.63
C GLY A 124 -9.48 -5.81 25.70
N ARG A 125 -9.06 -5.66 26.97
CA ARG A 125 -9.93 -5.49 28.15
C ARG A 125 -11.04 -4.46 27.98
N LEU A 126 -10.69 -3.28 27.45
CA LEU A 126 -11.59 -2.14 27.27
C LEU A 126 -11.85 -1.83 25.78
N ASP A 127 -11.55 -2.79 24.90
CA ASP A 127 -11.84 -2.66 23.48
C ASP A 127 -13.33 -2.87 23.23
N ALA A 128 -13.94 -2.10 22.32
CA ALA A 128 -15.37 -2.17 22.04
C ALA A 128 -15.84 -3.58 21.65
N THR A 129 -14.97 -4.38 21.01
CA THR A 129 -15.27 -5.77 20.63
C THR A 129 -15.39 -6.71 21.83
N ASN A 130 -14.88 -6.33 23.01
CA ASN A 130 -14.96 -7.13 24.23
C ASN A 130 -16.34 -7.15 24.90
N ILE A 131 -17.33 -6.47 24.30
CA ILE A 131 -18.74 -6.65 24.62
C ILE A 131 -19.26 -8.06 24.25
N LEU A 132 -18.52 -8.79 23.40
CA LEU A 132 -18.85 -10.16 23.02
C LEU A 132 -18.86 -11.11 24.22
N ASN A 133 -19.96 -11.84 24.35
CA ASN A 133 -20.20 -12.89 25.35
C ASN A 133 -20.57 -14.25 24.71
N ASN A 134 -20.55 -14.34 23.38
CA ASN A 134 -20.89 -15.51 22.56
C ASN A 134 -19.63 -16.19 21.96
N GLN A 135 -18.49 -16.07 22.62
CA GLN A 135 -17.21 -16.55 22.10
C GLN A 135 -17.12 -18.08 22.18
N ALA A 136 -16.77 -18.73 21.06
CA ALA A 136 -16.31 -20.12 21.07
C ALA A 136 -14.89 -20.21 21.62
N VAL A 137 -14.03 -19.27 21.22
CA VAL A 137 -12.60 -19.28 21.55
C VAL A 137 -12.01 -17.88 21.49
N SER A 138 -11.14 -17.57 22.45
CA SER A 138 -10.32 -16.35 22.44
C SER A 138 -8.90 -16.68 21.94
N VAL A 139 -8.34 -15.87 21.04
CA VAL A 139 -7.00 -16.08 20.47
C VAL A 139 -6.12 -14.89 20.79
N ILE A 140 -4.99 -15.13 21.45
CA ILE A 140 -3.94 -14.14 21.69
C ILE A 140 -2.77 -14.42 20.76
N SER A 141 -2.58 -13.56 19.76
CA SER A 141 -1.46 -13.62 18.81
C SER A 141 -0.15 -13.09 19.42
N LYS A 142 0.85 -12.73 18.59
CA LYS A 142 2.14 -12.25 19.12
C LYS A 142 1.94 -10.94 19.88
N ILE A 143 2.46 -10.90 21.10
CA ILE A 143 2.57 -9.70 21.94
C ILE A 143 3.93 -9.06 21.69
N ALA A 144 3.90 -7.76 21.46
CA ALA A 144 5.07 -6.92 21.31
C ALA A 144 4.73 -5.52 21.79
N ARG A 145 5.75 -4.70 22.04
CA ARG A 145 5.58 -3.30 22.39
C ARG A 145 4.89 -2.54 21.27
N ASP A 146 3.71 -2.04 21.56
CA ASP A 146 2.96 -1.12 20.71
C ASP A 146 1.90 -0.40 21.55
N HIS A 147 1.50 0.81 21.14
CA HIS A 147 0.51 1.63 21.84
C HIS A 147 0.82 1.86 23.32
N GLN A 148 2.10 2.09 23.65
CA GLN A 148 2.58 2.15 25.04
C GLN A 148 1.90 3.24 25.88
N GLY A 149 1.47 4.35 25.24
CA GLY A 149 0.71 5.40 25.93
C GLY A 149 -0.66 4.97 26.47
N PHE A 150 -1.20 3.84 26.02
CA PHE A 150 -2.49 3.29 26.46
C PHE A 150 -2.37 1.95 27.19
N LEU A 151 -1.37 1.12 26.83
CA LEU A 151 -1.29 -0.28 27.25
C LEU A 151 -0.17 -0.56 28.26
N GLY A 152 0.64 0.43 28.61
CA GLY A 152 1.83 0.26 29.44
C GLY A 152 3.12 0.10 28.62
N THR A 153 4.25 0.06 29.32
CA THR A 153 5.58 0.06 28.70
C THR A 153 6.25 -1.31 28.69
N THR A 154 5.74 -2.24 29.50
CA THR A 154 6.22 -3.62 29.62
C THR A 154 5.40 -4.59 28.77
N LEU A 155 5.95 -5.78 28.48
CA LEU A 155 5.22 -6.79 27.70
C LEU A 155 4.09 -7.40 28.53
N GLU A 156 4.26 -7.48 29.85
CA GLU A 156 3.32 -8.00 30.82
C GLU A 156 2.09 -7.11 30.96
N GLU A 157 2.26 -5.78 31.05
CA GLU A 157 1.14 -4.84 31.06
C GLU A 157 0.32 -4.95 29.77
N ILE A 158 1.02 -5.00 28.63
CA ILE A 158 0.37 -5.18 27.32
C ILE A 158 -0.36 -6.52 27.29
N ALA A 159 0.30 -7.61 27.70
CA ALA A 159 -0.28 -8.96 27.74
C ALA A 159 -1.53 -9.01 28.60
N HIS A 160 -1.51 -8.41 29.79
CA HIS A 160 -2.66 -8.32 30.70
C HIS A 160 -3.83 -7.56 30.06
N HIS A 161 -3.56 -6.43 29.40
CA HIS A 161 -4.59 -5.72 28.63
C HIS A 161 -5.22 -6.60 27.54
N LYS A 162 -4.42 -7.40 26.82
CA LYS A 162 -4.93 -8.26 25.75
C LYS A 162 -5.63 -9.51 26.28
N ALA A 163 -5.15 -10.06 27.40
CA ALA A 163 -5.78 -11.18 28.10
C ALA A 163 -7.21 -10.84 28.55
N GLY A 164 -7.54 -9.56 28.72
CA GLY A 164 -8.89 -9.12 29.06
C GLY A 164 -10.00 -9.50 28.08
N ILE A 165 -9.70 -10.07 26.89
CA ILE A 165 -10.74 -10.65 26.01
C ILE A 165 -11.17 -12.06 26.41
N LEU A 166 -10.37 -12.76 27.23
CA LEU A 166 -10.71 -14.10 27.72
C LEU A 166 -11.99 -14.04 28.55
N LYS A 167 -12.76 -15.13 28.53
CA LYS A 167 -14.03 -15.25 29.26
C LYS A 167 -14.07 -16.54 30.08
N PRO A 168 -14.78 -16.55 31.23
CA PRO A 168 -14.95 -17.75 32.04
C PRO A 168 -15.50 -18.92 31.21
N ASN A 169 -14.93 -20.12 31.38
CA ASN A 169 -15.30 -21.35 30.68
C ASN A 169 -15.23 -21.29 29.14
N VAL A 170 -14.51 -20.30 28.60
CA VAL A 170 -14.22 -20.18 27.16
C VAL A 170 -12.76 -20.61 26.92
N PRO A 171 -12.51 -21.56 26.00
CA PRO A 171 -11.18 -21.94 25.59
C PRO A 171 -10.38 -20.76 25.05
N TYR A 172 -9.08 -20.81 25.25
CA TYR A 172 -8.19 -19.78 24.73
C TYR A 172 -6.92 -20.36 24.12
N ILE A 173 -6.35 -19.63 23.18
CA ILE A 173 -5.13 -20.00 22.46
C ILE A 173 -4.14 -18.85 22.59
N VAL A 174 -2.90 -19.15 22.91
CA VAL A 174 -1.81 -18.16 22.97
C VAL A 174 -0.74 -18.56 21.97
N ASN A 175 -0.24 -17.59 21.19
CA ASN A 175 0.88 -17.84 20.30
C ASN A 175 2.09 -18.37 21.11
N PRO A 176 2.59 -19.58 20.80
CA PRO A 176 3.68 -20.19 21.58
C PRO A 176 5.02 -19.47 21.42
N GLN A 177 5.16 -18.59 20.43
CA GLN A 177 6.35 -17.74 20.22
C GLN A 177 6.38 -16.48 21.08
N ASN A 178 5.40 -16.29 21.97
CA ASN A 178 5.47 -15.24 22.99
C ASN A 178 6.52 -15.60 24.05
N GLU A 179 7.16 -14.57 24.63
CA GLU A 179 8.09 -14.78 25.74
C GLU A 179 7.41 -15.44 26.94
N TRP A 180 8.18 -16.14 27.78
CA TRP A 180 7.63 -16.88 28.92
C TRP A 180 6.82 -15.98 29.87
N ASN A 181 7.31 -14.78 30.18
CA ASN A 181 6.64 -13.81 31.03
C ASN A 181 5.27 -13.40 30.47
N VAL A 182 5.19 -13.17 29.15
CA VAL A 182 3.92 -12.89 28.46
C VAL A 182 2.94 -14.05 28.58
N GLN A 183 3.40 -15.27 28.29
CA GLN A 183 2.55 -16.47 28.39
C GLN A 183 2.05 -16.67 29.82
N ASN A 184 2.95 -16.55 30.80
CA ASN A 184 2.63 -16.69 32.22
C ASN A 184 1.61 -15.62 32.68
N THR A 185 1.76 -14.36 32.27
CA THR A 185 0.78 -13.31 32.58
C THR A 185 -0.61 -13.65 32.04
N ILE A 186 -0.71 -14.15 30.80
CA ILE A 186 -1.99 -14.54 30.20
C ILE A 186 -2.60 -15.74 30.93
N ASP A 187 -1.79 -16.76 31.25
CA ASP A 187 -2.26 -17.96 31.95
C ASP A 187 -2.70 -17.67 33.39
N GLN A 188 -2.00 -16.77 34.10
CA GLN A 188 -2.39 -16.31 35.42
C GLN A 188 -3.76 -15.60 35.37
N PHE A 189 -3.93 -14.66 34.44
CA PHE A 189 -5.22 -14.00 34.23
C PHE A 189 -6.31 -15.00 33.87
N ALA A 190 -6.02 -15.97 32.99
CA ALA A 190 -6.97 -17.02 32.62
C ALA A 190 -7.41 -17.84 33.84
N LYS A 191 -6.47 -18.19 34.73
CA LYS A 191 -6.77 -18.90 35.98
C LYS A 191 -7.63 -18.06 36.93
N GLU A 192 -7.33 -16.77 37.07
CA GLU A 192 -8.08 -15.84 37.93
C GLU A 192 -9.55 -15.73 37.53
N ILE A 193 -9.84 -15.69 36.23
CA ILE A 193 -11.22 -15.55 35.73
C ILE A 193 -11.90 -16.89 35.41
N GLY A 194 -11.20 -18.02 35.56
CA GLY A 194 -11.70 -19.33 35.20
C GLY A 194 -11.89 -19.55 33.69
N ALA A 195 -11.06 -18.92 32.85
CA ALA A 195 -11.04 -19.18 31.40
C ALA A 195 -10.32 -20.49 31.09
N GLY A 196 -10.76 -21.18 30.03
CA GLY A 196 -10.14 -22.42 29.60
C GLY A 196 -11.10 -23.44 28.98
N PRO A 197 -10.56 -24.57 28.50
CA PRO A 197 -9.15 -24.98 28.59
C PRO A 197 -8.20 -24.16 27.68
N ARG A 198 -6.90 -24.15 28.01
CA ARG A 198 -5.85 -23.63 27.12
C ARG A 198 -5.64 -24.63 25.98
N LEU A 199 -5.85 -24.19 24.74
CA LEU A 199 -5.60 -24.98 23.54
C LEU A 199 -4.17 -24.73 23.01
N THR A 200 -3.60 -25.73 22.36
CA THR A 200 -2.25 -25.65 21.78
C THR A 200 -2.26 -26.01 20.29
N GLY A 201 -1.35 -25.40 19.55
CA GLY A 201 -1.16 -25.66 18.12
C GLY A 201 -0.34 -26.91 17.81
N ASP A 202 0.32 -27.49 18.81
CA ASP A 202 1.23 -28.63 18.65
C ASP A 202 0.71 -29.87 19.39
N THR A 203 -0.43 -30.40 18.90
CA THR A 203 -1.03 -31.63 19.42
C THR A 203 -0.53 -32.84 18.63
N ARG A 204 -0.57 -34.02 19.26
CA ARG A 204 -0.25 -35.29 18.59
C ARG A 204 -1.11 -35.50 17.34
N GLU A 205 -2.40 -35.22 17.45
CA GLU A 205 -3.35 -35.32 16.33
C GLU A 205 -2.93 -34.42 15.15
N LEU A 206 -2.60 -33.16 15.39
CA LEU A 206 -2.17 -32.23 14.33
C LEU A 206 -0.84 -32.67 13.71
N ARG A 207 0.12 -33.15 14.51
CA ARG A 207 1.40 -33.68 14.01
C ARG A 207 1.22 -34.88 13.10
N GLU A 208 0.39 -35.84 13.50
CA GLU A 208 0.19 -37.10 12.79
C GLU A 208 -0.70 -36.95 11.54
N THR A 209 -1.56 -35.91 11.48
CA THR A 209 -2.53 -35.74 10.39
C THR A 209 -2.32 -34.50 9.53
N LEU A 210 -2.36 -33.29 10.10
CA LEU A 210 -2.28 -32.05 9.35
C LEU A 210 -0.84 -31.79 8.92
N PHE A 211 0.08 -31.78 9.89
CA PHE A 211 1.46 -31.35 9.68
C PHE A 211 2.31 -32.36 8.91
N SER A 212 1.91 -33.63 8.91
CA SER A 212 2.46 -34.69 8.07
C SER A 212 1.92 -34.67 6.63
N SER A 213 0.88 -33.89 6.34
CA SER A 213 0.23 -33.91 5.03
C SER A 213 1.06 -33.16 3.96
N PRO A 214 1.13 -33.69 2.71
CA PRO A 214 1.81 -33.00 1.61
C PRO A 214 1.22 -31.61 1.30
N ASN A 215 -0.08 -31.45 1.50
CA ASN A 215 -0.79 -30.19 1.31
C ASN A 215 -0.36 -29.13 2.34
N TRP A 216 -0.21 -29.51 3.61
CA TRP A 216 0.35 -28.62 4.62
C TRP A 216 1.79 -28.24 4.28
N HIS A 217 2.65 -29.19 3.92
CA HIS A 217 4.03 -28.88 3.55
C HIS A 217 4.12 -27.89 2.40
N ARG A 218 3.32 -28.08 1.34
CA ARG A 218 3.25 -27.17 0.20
C ARG A 218 2.80 -25.77 0.61
N PHE A 219 1.81 -25.67 1.50
CA PHE A 219 1.33 -24.39 2.02
C PHE A 219 2.37 -23.71 2.92
N ALA A 220 2.86 -24.42 3.93
CA ALA A 220 3.81 -23.93 4.93
C ALA A 220 5.13 -23.45 4.30
N GLN A 221 5.65 -24.12 3.26
CA GLN A 221 6.87 -23.70 2.57
C GLN A 221 6.75 -22.34 1.87
N THR A 222 5.53 -21.86 1.59
CA THR A 222 5.31 -20.54 0.98
C THR A 222 5.26 -19.41 2.01
N LEU A 223 5.24 -19.73 3.30
CA LEU A 223 5.04 -18.78 4.38
C LEU A 223 6.31 -18.57 5.20
N GLN A 224 6.49 -17.33 5.67
CA GLN A 224 7.44 -17.06 6.75
C GLN A 224 6.99 -17.77 8.04
N PRO A 225 7.93 -18.11 8.96
CA PRO A 225 7.62 -18.76 10.23
C PRO A 225 6.40 -18.17 10.96
N PHE A 226 6.38 -16.85 11.18
CA PHE A 226 5.28 -16.20 11.90
C PHE A 226 3.91 -16.31 11.20
N GLN A 227 3.87 -16.39 9.86
CA GLN A 227 2.61 -16.61 9.14
C GLN A 227 2.13 -18.06 9.26
N ARG A 228 3.06 -19.03 9.39
CA ARG A 228 2.70 -20.42 9.70
C ARG A 228 2.07 -20.50 11.08
N ASP A 229 2.65 -19.81 12.07
CA ASP A 229 2.08 -19.75 13.42
C ASP A 229 0.67 -19.14 13.41
N ASN A 230 0.47 -18.03 12.70
CA ASN A 230 -0.85 -17.42 12.52
C ASN A 230 -1.85 -18.38 11.88
N ALA A 231 -1.43 -19.16 10.88
CA ALA A 231 -2.29 -20.17 10.26
C ALA A 231 -2.65 -21.30 11.23
N VAL A 232 -1.70 -21.78 12.04
CA VAL A 232 -1.96 -22.80 13.07
C VAL A 232 -2.96 -22.28 14.11
N LEU A 233 -2.79 -21.05 14.60
CA LEU A 233 -3.73 -20.44 15.55
C LEU A 233 -5.15 -20.38 14.98
N ALA A 234 -5.29 -19.97 13.71
CA ALA A 234 -6.57 -19.97 13.02
C ALA A 234 -7.17 -21.38 12.91
N ILE A 235 -6.36 -22.38 12.58
CA ILE A 235 -6.80 -23.78 12.44
C ILE A 235 -7.33 -24.35 13.76
N VAL A 236 -6.62 -24.11 14.86
CA VAL A 236 -7.09 -24.56 16.19
C VAL A 236 -8.38 -23.84 16.57
N ALA A 237 -8.48 -22.53 16.31
CA ALA A 237 -9.67 -21.75 16.61
C ALA A 237 -10.91 -22.23 15.83
N ILE A 238 -10.77 -22.52 14.54
CA ILE A 238 -11.90 -23.04 13.74
C ILE A 238 -12.29 -24.46 14.16
N LYS A 239 -11.34 -25.30 14.60
CA LYS A 239 -11.65 -26.66 15.06
C LYS A 239 -12.48 -26.62 16.34
N GLU A 240 -12.08 -25.78 17.31
CA GLU A 240 -12.86 -25.55 18.52
C GLU A 240 -14.26 -25.00 18.20
N THR A 241 -14.32 -23.99 17.33
CA THR A 241 -15.59 -23.36 16.96
C THR A 241 -16.53 -24.34 16.25
N ALA A 242 -16.00 -25.14 15.32
CA ALA A 242 -16.79 -26.15 14.63
C ALA A 242 -17.30 -27.24 15.58
N SER A 243 -16.46 -27.71 16.52
CA SER A 243 -16.88 -28.68 17.53
C SER A 243 -18.06 -28.16 18.36
N ARG A 244 -18.04 -26.88 18.77
CA ARG A 244 -19.17 -26.24 19.47
C ARG A 244 -20.45 -26.14 18.64
N LEU A 245 -20.33 -26.06 17.32
CA LEU A 245 -21.46 -26.08 16.39
C LEU A 245 -21.94 -27.51 16.05
N GLY A 246 -21.33 -28.55 16.66
CA GLY A 246 -21.63 -29.95 16.32
C GLY A 246 -21.11 -30.36 14.94
N LEU A 247 -20.12 -29.64 14.41
CA LEU A 247 -19.52 -29.90 13.10
C LEU A 247 -18.14 -30.53 13.25
N GLU A 248 -17.89 -31.60 12.48
CA GLU A 248 -16.56 -32.20 12.40
C GLU A 248 -15.75 -31.65 11.23
N LEU A 249 -14.59 -31.05 11.55
CA LEU A 249 -13.63 -30.60 10.55
C LEU A 249 -12.48 -31.60 10.41
N SER A 250 -12.51 -32.39 9.34
CA SER A 250 -11.36 -33.21 8.96
C SER A 250 -10.13 -32.35 8.63
N ASN A 251 -8.97 -32.76 9.19
CA ASN A 251 -7.67 -32.14 8.97
C ASN A 251 -7.20 -32.23 7.50
N SER A 252 -7.56 -33.30 6.76
CA SER A 252 -7.20 -33.43 5.34
C SER A 252 -7.89 -32.37 4.48
N LYS A 253 -9.20 -32.19 4.67
CA LYS A 253 -9.98 -31.14 4.02
C LYS A 253 -9.48 -29.73 4.42
N LEU A 254 -8.90 -29.56 5.61
CA LEU A 254 -8.32 -28.27 6.03
C LEU A 254 -7.03 -28.02 5.25
N ALA A 255 -6.17 -29.03 5.15
CA ALA A 255 -4.94 -28.96 4.34
C ALA A 255 -5.23 -28.63 2.87
N GLU A 256 -6.23 -29.28 2.26
CA GLU A 256 -6.69 -28.98 0.89
C GLU A 256 -7.20 -27.54 0.75
N ALA A 257 -8.01 -27.10 1.72
CA ALA A 257 -8.48 -25.73 1.76
C ALA A 257 -7.34 -24.72 1.94
N LEU A 258 -6.22 -25.06 2.59
CA LEU A 258 -5.07 -24.16 2.72
C LEU A 258 -4.29 -24.01 1.40
N VAL A 259 -4.09 -25.09 0.64
CA VAL A 259 -3.34 -25.05 -0.65
C VAL A 259 -4.01 -24.12 -1.66
N SER A 260 -5.34 -24.04 -1.62
CA SER A 260 -6.10 -23.15 -2.50
C SER A 260 -6.12 -21.70 -2.02
N ILE A 261 -5.59 -21.38 -0.82
CA ILE A 261 -5.36 -19.98 -0.41
C ILE A 261 -4.25 -19.45 -1.31
N ARG A 262 -4.67 -18.77 -2.37
CA ARG A 262 -3.81 -18.40 -3.50
C ARG A 262 -2.62 -17.60 -2.99
N ARG A 263 -1.43 -17.86 -3.54
CA ARG A 263 -0.14 -17.13 -3.36
C ARG A 263 -0.19 -15.59 -3.45
N LYS A 264 -1.32 -14.99 -3.82
CA LYS A 264 -1.53 -13.54 -3.74
C LYS A 264 -1.85 -13.20 -2.28
N ALA A 265 -0.77 -12.95 -1.56
CA ALA A 265 -0.68 -12.64 -0.15
C ALA A 265 -1.82 -11.76 0.38
N ILE A 266 -2.12 -11.97 1.66
CA ILE A 266 -2.95 -11.08 2.48
C ILE A 266 -2.50 -9.64 2.18
N PRO A 267 -3.38 -8.78 1.63
CA PRO A 267 -2.98 -7.46 1.16
C PRO A 267 -2.17 -6.70 2.23
N GLY A 268 -0.97 -6.25 1.86
CA GLY A 268 -0.05 -5.58 2.78
C GLY A 268 0.64 -6.48 3.82
N ARG A 269 0.73 -7.80 3.61
CA ARG A 269 1.52 -8.71 4.45
C ARG A 269 2.48 -9.53 3.58
N LEU A 270 3.72 -9.05 3.46
CA LEU A 270 4.78 -9.60 2.60
C LEU A 270 4.25 -9.86 1.17
N GLN A 271 3.47 -8.92 0.67
CA GLN A 271 2.78 -9.05 -0.61
C GLN A 271 3.71 -8.68 -1.75
N TYR A 272 4.00 -9.64 -2.63
CA TYR A 272 4.54 -9.32 -3.94
C TYR A 272 3.47 -8.64 -4.80
N HIS A 273 3.79 -7.45 -5.31
CA HIS A 273 2.93 -6.71 -6.23
C HIS A 273 3.73 -6.30 -7.47
N ARG A 274 3.14 -6.53 -8.66
CA ARG A 274 3.75 -6.11 -9.92
C ARG A 274 3.24 -4.72 -10.30
N VAL A 275 4.11 -3.73 -10.19
CA VAL A 275 3.84 -2.35 -10.61
C VAL A 275 4.24 -2.14 -12.06
N GLN A 276 3.55 -1.20 -12.70
CA GLN A 276 3.73 -0.90 -14.12
C GLN A 276 5.06 -0.21 -14.40
N PRO A 277 5.57 -0.23 -15.65
CA PRO A 277 6.86 0.37 -15.99
C PRO A 277 7.02 1.81 -15.50
N VAL A 278 5.96 2.62 -15.57
CA VAL A 278 5.95 4.01 -15.10
C VAL A 278 6.30 4.16 -13.61
N PHE A 279 6.05 3.14 -12.78
CA PHE A 279 6.31 3.14 -11.34
C PHE A 279 7.48 2.22 -10.92
N GLY A 280 8.09 1.49 -11.85
CA GLY A 280 8.97 0.38 -11.48
C GLY A 280 10.20 0.15 -12.35
N ASN A 281 10.06 0.20 -13.67
CA ASN A 281 10.98 -0.25 -14.74
C ASN A 281 11.93 -1.46 -14.48
N PRO A 282 11.84 -2.54 -15.28
CA PRO A 282 12.94 -2.78 -16.24
C PRO A 282 12.61 -2.83 -17.75
N HIS A 283 11.42 -3.29 -18.15
CA HIS A 283 10.95 -3.48 -19.53
C HIS A 283 9.41 -3.59 -19.56
N ARG A 284 8.78 -3.80 -20.75
CA ARG A 284 7.32 -3.86 -20.99
C ARG A 284 6.49 -4.68 -19.98
N SER A 285 7.08 -5.57 -19.20
CA SER A 285 6.45 -6.42 -18.19
C SER A 285 6.23 -5.81 -16.79
N GLY A 286 6.80 -4.63 -16.50
CA GLY A 286 6.74 -4.00 -15.16
C GLY A 286 7.66 -4.65 -14.11
N ARG A 287 7.79 -4.00 -12.94
CA ARG A 287 8.65 -4.42 -11.82
C ARG A 287 7.85 -5.07 -10.70
N GLU A 288 8.44 -6.05 -10.03
CA GLU A 288 7.85 -6.65 -8.84
C GLU A 288 8.43 -5.96 -7.59
N ILE A 289 7.55 -5.58 -6.66
CA ILE A 289 7.90 -4.94 -5.39
C ILE A 289 7.31 -5.74 -4.24
N VAL A 290 7.89 -5.57 -3.04
CA VAL A 290 7.35 -6.11 -1.79
C VAL A 290 6.50 -5.02 -1.13
N VAL A 291 5.32 -5.38 -0.65
CA VAL A 291 4.37 -4.48 0.02
C VAL A 291 4.02 -5.05 1.39
N ASP A 292 4.36 -4.34 2.46
CA ASP A 292 4.12 -4.81 3.83
C ASP A 292 3.78 -3.68 4.81
N GLY A 293 2.74 -3.85 5.62
CA GLY A 293 2.27 -2.88 6.61
C GLY A 293 2.96 -2.94 7.98
N ALA A 294 4.18 -3.47 8.09
CA ALA A 294 4.99 -3.42 9.30
C ALA A 294 5.17 -1.97 9.76
N HIS A 295 4.91 -1.71 11.05
CA HIS A 295 4.84 -0.36 11.61
C HIS A 295 5.28 -0.29 13.08
N ASN A 296 5.88 -1.36 13.59
CA ASN A 296 6.48 -1.44 14.93
C ASN A 296 7.77 -2.27 14.85
N PRO A 297 8.67 -2.18 15.85
CA PRO A 297 9.96 -2.86 15.84
C PRO A 297 9.89 -4.39 15.66
N ASP A 298 8.92 -5.06 16.28
CA ASP A 298 8.75 -6.51 16.14
C ASP A 298 8.34 -6.91 14.72
N ALA A 299 7.42 -6.15 14.11
CA ALA A 299 7.06 -6.32 12.71
C ALA A 299 8.21 -5.98 11.75
N ALA A 300 9.07 -5.01 12.12
CA ALA A 300 10.27 -4.69 11.35
C ALA A 300 11.25 -5.87 11.34
N LYS A 301 11.42 -6.60 12.45
CA LYS A 301 12.26 -7.82 12.50
C LYS A 301 11.74 -8.87 11.52
N ALA A 302 10.44 -9.14 11.56
CA ALA A 302 9.81 -10.10 10.65
C ALA A 302 9.96 -9.70 9.16
N LEU A 303 9.84 -8.40 8.85
CA LEU A 303 10.10 -7.87 7.51
C LEU A 303 11.58 -7.98 7.12
N ASN A 304 12.51 -7.65 8.03
CA ASN A 304 13.94 -7.74 7.79
C ASN A 304 14.37 -9.18 7.49
N GLU A 305 13.93 -10.15 8.29
CA GLU A 305 14.19 -11.58 8.03
C GLU A 305 13.73 -12.01 6.64
N PHE A 306 12.54 -11.55 6.22
CA PHE A 306 12.03 -11.79 4.88
C PHE A 306 12.92 -11.14 3.81
N VAL A 307 13.27 -9.86 3.96
CA VAL A 307 14.06 -9.10 2.98
C VAL A 307 15.48 -9.65 2.87
N LEU A 308 16.13 -9.97 3.98
CA LEU A 308 17.45 -10.61 4.02
C LEU A 308 17.48 -11.90 3.20
N LYS A 309 16.49 -12.78 3.44
CA LYS A 309 16.46 -14.11 2.84
C LYS A 309 15.99 -14.12 1.38
N ASN A 310 14.99 -13.31 1.04
CA ASN A 310 14.29 -13.43 -0.25
C ASN A 310 14.66 -12.32 -1.23
N GLU A 311 15.02 -11.13 -0.75
CA GLU A 311 15.30 -9.97 -1.60
C GLU A 311 16.81 -9.73 -1.73
N ARG A 312 17.53 -9.57 -0.61
CA ARG A 312 18.98 -9.30 -0.63
C ARG A 312 19.79 -10.49 -1.15
N GLN A 313 19.33 -11.70 -0.86
CA GLN A 313 19.96 -12.94 -1.30
C GLN A 313 19.44 -13.45 -2.65
N ARG A 314 18.54 -12.72 -3.32
CA ARG A 314 17.98 -13.13 -4.61
C ARG A 314 19.07 -13.39 -5.64
N ASN A 315 18.97 -14.52 -6.35
CA ASN A 315 19.80 -14.76 -7.53
C ASN A 315 19.20 -14.01 -8.72
N ILE A 316 20.00 -13.13 -9.33
CA ILE A 316 19.60 -12.35 -10.50
C ILE A 316 20.47 -12.82 -11.67
N SER A 317 19.82 -13.31 -12.71
CA SER A 317 20.52 -13.91 -13.86
C SER A 317 21.41 -12.87 -14.52
N GLY A 318 22.68 -13.22 -14.73
CA GLY A 318 23.65 -12.34 -15.40
C GLY A 318 24.33 -11.31 -14.49
N LEU A 319 24.00 -11.25 -13.19
CA LEU A 319 24.63 -10.34 -12.25
C LEU A 319 25.32 -11.08 -11.10
N SER A 320 26.50 -10.60 -10.71
CA SER A 320 27.21 -11.10 -9.53
C SER A 320 26.66 -10.41 -8.28
N ARG A 321 26.07 -11.19 -7.38
CA ARG A 321 25.52 -10.68 -6.13
C ARG A 321 26.63 -10.09 -5.24
N PRO A 322 26.47 -8.86 -4.71
CA PRO A 322 27.41 -8.31 -3.73
C PRO A 322 27.53 -9.21 -2.49
N ARG A 323 28.69 -9.21 -1.84
CA ARG A 323 28.88 -9.95 -0.58
C ARG A 323 27.91 -9.48 0.52
N SER A 324 27.56 -8.20 0.52
CA SER A 324 26.57 -7.58 1.42
C SER A 324 25.11 -7.91 1.06
N GLY A 325 24.86 -8.60 -0.05
CA GLY A 325 23.52 -8.74 -0.64
C GLY A 325 23.11 -7.51 -1.45
N TRP A 326 21.99 -7.62 -2.16
CA TRP A 326 21.44 -6.51 -2.96
C TRP A 326 21.02 -5.34 -2.07
N PRO A 327 21.41 -4.09 -2.41
CA PRO A 327 20.85 -2.89 -1.79
C PRO A 327 19.34 -2.82 -1.96
N VAL A 328 18.63 -2.30 -0.95
CA VAL A 328 17.17 -2.16 -0.98
C VAL A 328 16.80 -0.70 -1.07
N THR A 329 15.83 -0.38 -1.92
CA THR A 329 15.14 0.91 -1.87
C THR A 329 13.86 0.80 -1.07
N TRP A 330 13.83 1.49 0.07
CA TRP A 330 12.68 1.54 0.95
C TRP A 330 11.79 2.73 0.62
N VAL A 331 10.53 2.47 0.30
CA VAL A 331 9.49 3.48 0.19
C VAL A 331 8.63 3.40 1.44
N LEU A 332 8.70 4.40 2.31
CA LEU A 332 8.08 4.28 3.62
C LEU A 332 7.39 5.55 4.11
N ALA A 333 6.34 5.35 4.90
CA ALA A 333 5.65 6.36 5.68
C ALA A 333 5.31 5.73 7.03
N MET A 334 5.48 6.47 8.13
CA MET A 334 5.15 5.98 9.47
C MET A 334 4.09 6.87 10.12
N THR A 335 3.24 6.28 10.95
CA THR A 335 2.28 7.04 11.77
C THR A 335 3.03 7.80 12.86
N GLU A 336 2.62 9.05 13.12
CA GLU A 336 3.15 9.88 14.20
C GLU A 336 3.04 9.15 15.56
N GLY A 337 4.06 9.28 16.40
CA GLY A 337 4.14 8.64 17.71
C GLY A 337 4.62 7.17 17.71
N LYS A 338 4.85 6.55 16.53
CA LYS A 338 5.54 5.25 16.45
C LYS A 338 7.06 5.44 16.57
N ASP A 339 7.75 4.42 17.08
CA ASP A 339 9.21 4.41 17.21
C ASP A 339 9.88 4.16 15.84
N ALA A 340 9.99 5.23 15.05
CA ALA A 340 10.61 5.19 13.74
C ALA A 340 12.11 4.88 13.80
N ARG A 341 12.81 5.32 14.86
CA ARG A 341 14.24 5.08 15.02
C ARG A 341 14.52 3.58 15.16
N GLN A 342 13.90 2.92 16.14
CA GLN A 342 14.11 1.49 16.34
C GLN A 342 13.61 0.67 15.15
N TYR A 343 12.51 1.09 14.52
CA TYR A 343 12.00 0.45 13.30
C TYR A 343 13.05 0.48 12.16
N LEU A 344 13.67 1.63 11.91
CA LEU A 344 14.65 1.80 10.85
C LEU A 344 16.01 1.16 11.18
N GLU A 345 16.43 1.15 12.45
CA GLU A 345 17.67 0.48 12.92
C GLU A 345 17.66 -1.03 12.60
N ILE A 346 16.47 -1.63 12.54
CA ILE A 346 16.30 -3.05 12.22
C ILE A 346 16.40 -3.30 10.70
N LEU A 347 16.00 -2.35 9.86
CA LEU A 347 15.82 -2.54 8.42
C LEU A 347 16.99 -2.06 7.57
N LEU A 348 17.52 -0.87 7.88
CA LEU A 348 18.46 -0.16 7.01
C LEU A 348 19.85 -0.80 7.06
N GLN A 349 20.47 -0.92 5.90
CA GLN A 349 21.85 -1.42 5.73
C GLN A 349 22.68 -0.47 4.85
N PRO A 350 24.02 -0.57 4.88
CA PRO A 350 24.88 0.20 3.98
C PRO A 350 24.50 -0.01 2.51
N GLY A 351 24.39 1.09 1.76
CA GLY A 351 24.03 1.07 0.34
C GLY A 351 22.52 1.14 0.06
N ASP A 352 21.67 1.01 1.08
CA ASP A 352 20.23 1.19 0.90
C ASP A 352 19.87 2.63 0.50
N SER A 353 18.74 2.76 -0.19
CA SER A 353 18.12 4.04 -0.52
C SER A 353 16.76 4.19 0.18
N VAL A 354 16.38 5.43 0.52
CA VAL A 354 15.13 5.70 1.23
C VAL A 354 14.33 6.81 0.55
N ILE A 355 13.10 6.49 0.17
CA ILE A 355 12.05 7.46 -0.15
C ILE A 355 11.09 7.53 1.02
N THR A 356 11.05 8.68 1.70
CA THR A 356 10.03 8.93 2.73
C THR A 356 8.85 9.66 2.11
N THR A 357 7.63 9.29 2.51
CA THR A 357 6.39 9.89 2.02
C THR A 357 5.34 9.95 3.12
N SER A 358 4.15 10.45 2.79
CA SER A 358 2.98 10.54 3.66
C SER A 358 1.82 9.72 3.09
N PHE A 359 0.99 9.19 3.99
CA PHE A 359 -0.34 8.67 3.66
C PHE A 359 -1.40 9.76 3.87
N GLY A 360 -2.53 9.64 3.17
CA GLY A 360 -3.64 10.58 3.19
C GLY A 360 -4.54 10.45 4.42
N PRO A 361 -5.59 11.29 4.53
CA PRO A 361 -6.55 11.22 5.62
C PRO A 361 -7.21 9.84 5.74
N VAL A 362 -7.34 9.35 6.98
CA VAL A 362 -7.94 8.04 7.27
C VAL A 362 -9.41 8.21 7.63
N ASP A 363 -10.30 7.53 6.89
CA ASP A 363 -11.76 7.68 7.06
C ASP A 363 -12.23 7.26 8.47
N GLY A 364 -12.82 8.22 9.19
CA GLY A 364 -13.27 8.10 10.57
C GLY A 364 -12.16 7.97 11.62
N MET A 365 -10.92 8.34 11.28
CA MET A 365 -9.78 8.39 12.19
C MET A 365 -8.92 9.66 12.00
N PRO A 366 -9.47 10.88 12.17
CA PRO A 366 -8.76 12.14 11.89
C PRO A 366 -7.54 12.41 12.80
N TRP A 367 -7.41 11.69 13.92
CA TRP A 367 -6.25 11.78 14.81
C TRP A 367 -5.04 10.97 14.31
N VAL A 368 -5.23 10.07 13.32
CA VAL A 368 -4.13 9.32 12.73
C VAL A 368 -3.43 10.20 11.71
N LYS A 369 -2.20 10.61 12.01
CA LYS A 369 -1.39 11.46 11.16
C LYS A 369 -0.09 10.76 10.74
N PRO A 370 0.40 10.98 9.52
CA PRO A 370 1.74 10.55 9.14
C PRO A 370 2.78 11.43 9.85
N MET A 371 3.95 10.86 10.13
CA MET A 371 5.15 11.63 10.44
C MET A 371 5.54 12.48 9.24
N ASP A 372 6.13 13.66 9.49
CA ASP A 372 6.69 14.47 8.42
C ASP A 372 7.77 13.70 7.62
N PRO A 373 7.69 13.65 6.28
CA PRO A 373 8.65 12.91 5.45
C PRO A 373 10.09 13.38 5.62
N THR A 374 10.32 14.67 5.83
CA THR A 374 11.67 15.22 6.02
C THR A 374 12.23 14.80 7.37
N GLN A 375 11.42 14.86 8.42
CA GLN A 375 11.78 14.35 9.75
C GLN A 375 12.10 12.84 9.70
N LEU A 376 11.26 12.06 9.02
CA LEU A 376 11.47 10.62 8.90
C LEU A 376 12.76 10.29 8.14
N LEU A 377 13.10 11.05 7.10
CA LEU A 377 14.36 10.89 6.38
C LEU A 377 15.56 11.30 7.25
N HIS A 378 15.42 12.34 8.07
CA HIS A 378 16.45 12.73 9.02
C HIS A 378 16.75 11.60 10.02
N ILE A 379 15.70 10.94 10.55
CA ILE A 379 15.86 9.75 11.40
C ILE A 379 16.58 8.64 10.63
N ALA A 380 16.17 8.35 9.38
CA ALA A 380 16.80 7.32 8.56
C ALA A 380 18.31 7.58 8.35
N LYS A 381 18.70 8.82 8.05
CA LYS A 381 20.12 9.22 7.87
C LYS A 381 20.91 9.18 9.18
N ALA A 382 20.27 9.47 10.31
CA ALA A 382 20.90 9.36 11.63
C ALA A 382 21.11 7.90 12.06
N VAL A 383 20.19 7.01 11.68
CA VAL A 383 20.28 5.56 11.92
C VAL A 383 21.34 4.92 11.03
N GLN A 384 21.33 5.26 9.75
CA GLN A 384 22.30 4.74 8.79
C GLN A 384 22.93 5.88 7.99
N PRO A 385 24.07 6.42 8.47
CA PRO A 385 24.83 7.42 7.74
C PRO A 385 25.25 6.91 6.36
N GLY A 386 25.18 7.79 5.36
CA GLY A 386 25.59 7.47 3.98
C GLY A 386 24.51 6.87 3.09
N ILE A 387 23.27 6.66 3.57
CA ILE A 387 22.16 6.32 2.67
C ILE A 387 21.80 7.49 1.76
N THR A 388 21.45 7.17 0.52
CA THR A 388 20.77 8.12 -0.37
C THR A 388 19.30 8.18 0.00
N GLY A 389 18.73 9.37 0.04
CA GLY A 389 17.29 9.46 0.26
C GLY A 389 16.67 10.79 -0.09
N LEU A 390 15.37 10.74 -0.37
CA LEU A 390 14.57 11.85 -0.87
C LEU A 390 13.23 11.89 -0.13
N PRO A 391 12.86 13.03 0.49
CA PRO A 391 11.55 13.20 1.10
C PRO A 391 10.52 13.65 0.06
N MET A 392 9.32 13.09 0.17
CA MET A 392 8.17 13.40 -0.68
C MET A 392 7.19 14.28 0.09
N ASN A 393 7.20 15.58 -0.21
CA ASN A 393 6.29 16.53 0.44
C ASN A 393 4.86 16.45 -0.10
N SER A 394 4.66 15.80 -1.24
CA SER A 394 3.34 15.50 -1.80
C SER A 394 2.91 14.08 -1.44
N GLN A 395 1.66 13.93 -1.03
CA GLN A 395 1.07 12.63 -0.72
C GLN A 395 1.05 11.72 -1.96
N GLY A 396 1.18 10.41 -1.72
CA GLY A 396 0.86 9.38 -2.71
C GLY A 396 1.92 8.29 -2.83
N ALA A 397 1.47 7.04 -2.77
CA ALA A 397 2.32 5.87 -2.84
C ALA A 397 2.90 5.67 -4.25
N LEU A 398 2.11 5.89 -5.30
CA LEU A 398 2.59 5.75 -6.69
C LEU A 398 3.60 6.83 -7.07
N ARG A 399 3.45 8.05 -6.53
CA ARG A 399 4.44 9.12 -6.73
C ARG A 399 5.76 8.77 -6.06
N ALA A 400 5.72 8.28 -4.82
CA ALA A 400 6.91 7.83 -4.11
C ALA A 400 7.61 6.65 -4.81
N LEU A 401 6.84 5.67 -5.33
CA LEU A 401 7.38 4.59 -6.16
C LEU A 401 7.99 5.09 -7.48
N CYS A 402 7.39 6.11 -8.10
CA CYS A 402 7.94 6.74 -9.29
C CYS A 402 9.30 7.41 -9.01
N ALA A 403 9.50 8.01 -7.84
CA ALA A 403 10.81 8.51 -7.44
C ALA A 403 11.78 7.37 -7.12
N ALA A 404 11.32 6.34 -6.40
CA ALA A 404 12.13 5.19 -6.01
C ALA A 404 12.79 4.51 -7.22
N LYS A 405 12.09 4.39 -8.35
CA LYS A 405 12.64 3.73 -9.55
C LYS A 405 13.92 4.41 -10.09
N TYR A 406 14.12 5.71 -9.85
CA TYR A 406 15.31 6.43 -10.30
C TYR A 406 16.47 6.35 -9.31
N LEU A 407 16.17 6.09 -8.04
CA LEU A 407 17.19 5.78 -7.03
C LEU A 407 17.62 4.31 -7.07
N THR A 408 16.77 3.44 -7.62
CA THR A 408 16.97 2.00 -7.56
C THR A 408 17.52 1.49 -8.88
N GLU A 409 18.65 0.78 -8.84
CA GLU A 409 19.10 0.01 -10.00
C GLU A 409 18.01 -0.98 -10.45
N THR A 410 17.96 -1.24 -11.74
CA THR A 410 16.87 -1.96 -12.43
C THR A 410 16.46 -3.26 -11.73
N ASP A 411 17.43 -4.02 -11.25
CA ASP A 411 17.22 -5.35 -10.67
C ASP A 411 17.20 -5.38 -9.14
N HIS A 412 17.48 -4.25 -8.46
CA HIS A 412 17.48 -4.20 -7.00
C HIS A 412 16.05 -4.29 -6.42
N PRO A 413 15.87 -4.75 -5.19
CA PRO A 413 14.55 -4.79 -4.57
C PRO A 413 14.01 -3.40 -4.19
N ILE A 414 12.69 -3.22 -4.35
CA ILE A 414 11.93 -2.10 -3.80
C ILE A 414 10.93 -2.65 -2.78
N VAL A 415 10.90 -2.06 -1.58
CA VAL A 415 9.99 -2.44 -0.50
C VAL A 415 9.14 -1.24 -0.08
N LEU A 416 7.82 -1.36 -0.20
CA LEU A 416 6.84 -0.38 0.27
C LEU A 416 6.35 -0.76 1.68
N THR A 417 6.63 0.08 2.69
CA THR A 417 6.35 -0.28 4.09
C THR A 417 6.15 0.90 5.06
N GLY A 418 6.14 0.64 6.37
CA GLY A 418 6.07 1.61 7.46
C GLY A 418 4.67 1.86 8.02
N SER A 419 3.61 1.63 7.22
CA SER A 419 2.23 1.89 7.63
C SER A 419 1.23 1.14 6.77
N LEU A 420 0.21 0.53 7.39
CA LEU A 420 -0.95 -0.02 6.67
C LEU A 420 -1.73 1.04 5.91
N TYR A 421 -1.72 2.30 6.35
CA TYR A 421 -2.41 3.40 5.67
C TYR A 421 -1.73 3.75 4.35
N LEU A 422 -0.39 3.72 4.31
CA LEU A 422 0.35 3.87 3.05
C LEU A 422 0.03 2.71 2.09
N ILE A 423 -0.06 1.48 2.60
CA ILE A 423 -0.46 0.33 1.79
C ILE A 423 -1.90 0.49 1.28
N GLY A 424 -2.78 1.04 2.12
CA GLY A 424 -4.15 1.37 1.75
C GLY A 424 -4.23 2.35 0.58
N ASP A 425 -3.47 3.44 0.66
CA ASP A 425 -3.37 4.44 -0.41
C ASP A 425 -2.79 3.85 -1.69
N PHE A 426 -1.75 3.03 -1.58
CA PHE A 426 -1.22 2.28 -2.72
C PHE A 426 -2.29 1.47 -3.44
N HIS A 427 -3.08 0.69 -2.71
CA HIS A 427 -4.18 -0.08 -3.31
C HIS A 427 -5.31 0.81 -3.85
N ARG A 428 -5.57 1.96 -3.22
CA ARG A 428 -6.59 2.94 -3.68
C ARG A 428 -6.17 3.59 -5.00
N GLU A 429 -4.94 4.07 -5.08
CA GLU A 429 -4.37 4.72 -6.26
C GLU A 429 -4.33 3.78 -7.47
N LEU A 430 -4.19 2.47 -7.23
CA LEU A 430 -4.25 1.41 -8.25
C LEU A 430 -5.68 1.10 -8.76
N ARG A 431 -6.76 1.39 -8.02
CA ARG A 431 -8.10 0.85 -8.33
C ARG A 431 -8.81 1.36 -9.59
N PRO A 432 -8.69 2.61 -10.07
CA PRO A 432 -9.19 2.91 -11.42
C PRO A 432 -8.27 2.33 -12.52
N ARG A 433 -7.10 1.80 -12.13
CA ARG A 433 -5.93 1.51 -12.98
C ARG A 433 -5.49 0.05 -12.91
N GLY A 434 -6.37 -0.82 -12.39
CA GLY A 434 -6.11 -2.26 -12.26
C GLY A 434 -5.99 -2.97 -13.60
N ASN A 435 -6.51 -2.37 -14.69
CA ASN A 435 -6.29 -2.86 -16.04
C ASN A 435 -4.87 -2.49 -16.51
N LYS A 436 -4.15 -3.47 -17.04
CA LYS A 436 -2.78 -3.30 -17.55
C LYS A 436 -2.70 -2.48 -18.85
N THR A 437 -3.76 -1.77 -19.23
CA THR A 437 -3.79 -1.00 -20.48
C THR A 437 -4.06 0.48 -20.24
N TRP A 438 -4.33 0.95 -19.02
CA TRP A 438 -4.74 2.35 -18.82
C TRP A 438 -3.68 3.35 -19.32
N TRP A 439 -2.38 3.01 -19.27
CA TRP A 439 -1.31 3.88 -19.77
C TRP A 439 -1.10 3.78 -21.30
N THR A 440 -1.80 2.86 -21.98
CA THR A 440 -1.81 2.69 -23.44
C THR A 440 -3.19 2.95 -24.07
N ASP A 441 -4.24 3.04 -23.26
CA ASP A 441 -5.64 3.14 -23.68
C ASP A 441 -5.98 4.57 -24.09
N PRO A 442 -6.24 4.88 -25.37
CA PRO A 442 -6.46 6.24 -25.85
C PRO A 442 -7.47 7.05 -25.03
N GLU A 443 -8.51 6.41 -24.48
CA GLU A 443 -9.57 7.06 -23.66
C GLU A 443 -9.07 7.55 -22.28
N ARG A 444 -7.84 7.20 -21.90
CA ARG A 444 -7.17 7.56 -20.64
C ARG A 444 -6.06 8.61 -20.84
N GLU A 445 -6.24 9.53 -21.78
CA GLU A 445 -5.22 10.53 -22.13
C GLU A 445 -4.82 11.43 -20.96
N ASP A 446 -5.79 11.93 -20.19
CA ASP A 446 -5.53 12.76 -19.02
C ASP A 446 -4.71 12.02 -17.95
N ASP A 447 -5.02 10.72 -17.73
CA ASP A 447 -4.24 9.86 -16.84
C ASP A 447 -2.79 9.77 -17.36
N ARG A 448 -2.58 9.51 -18.66
CA ARG A 448 -1.23 9.45 -19.24
C ARG A 448 -0.46 10.75 -19.07
N ALA A 449 -1.08 11.90 -19.39
CA ALA A 449 -0.45 13.21 -19.27
C ALA A 449 -0.03 13.50 -17.82
N PHE A 450 -0.91 13.21 -16.85
CA PHE A 450 -0.61 13.31 -15.43
C PHE A 450 0.63 12.49 -15.03
N PHE A 451 0.69 11.21 -15.45
CA PHE A 451 1.81 10.34 -15.09
C PHE A 451 3.10 10.68 -15.83
N LYS A 452 3.03 11.18 -17.06
CA LYS A 452 4.20 11.70 -17.79
C LYS A 452 4.80 12.91 -17.09
N SER A 453 3.95 13.88 -16.72
CA SER A 453 4.37 15.04 -15.92
C SER A 453 4.98 14.60 -14.57
N MET A 454 4.34 13.68 -13.86
CA MET A 454 4.88 13.14 -12.61
C MET A 454 6.21 12.41 -12.82
N HIS A 455 6.37 11.67 -13.93
CA HIS A 455 7.60 10.98 -14.29
C HIS A 455 8.76 11.95 -14.50
N GLU A 456 8.54 13.02 -15.26
CA GLU A 456 9.52 14.08 -15.53
C GLU A 456 9.86 14.88 -14.26
N GLU A 457 8.85 15.19 -13.45
CA GLU A 457 9.02 15.86 -12.16
C GLU A 457 9.90 15.04 -11.21
N GLN A 458 9.55 13.76 -10.99
CA GLN A 458 10.32 12.91 -10.06
C GLN A 458 11.71 12.60 -10.59
N ARG A 459 11.88 12.48 -11.91
CA ARG A 459 13.20 12.32 -12.52
C ARG A 459 14.11 13.50 -12.21
N ARG A 460 13.62 14.73 -12.45
CA ARG A 460 14.39 15.96 -12.17
C ARG A 460 14.75 16.05 -10.69
N ARG A 461 13.80 15.78 -9.79
CA ARG A 461 14.05 15.82 -8.33
C ARG A 461 15.09 14.81 -7.89
N VAL A 462 15.03 13.58 -8.40
CA VAL A 462 16.02 12.54 -8.06
C VAL A 462 17.40 12.92 -8.61
N ASN A 463 17.48 13.38 -9.86
CA ASN A 463 18.74 13.81 -10.46
C ASN A 463 19.39 14.97 -9.67
N GLN A 464 18.60 15.92 -9.18
CA GLN A 464 19.10 16.99 -8.31
C GLN A 464 19.69 16.46 -7.00
N VAL A 465 19.04 15.47 -6.37
CA VAL A 465 19.59 14.85 -5.15
C VAL A 465 20.88 14.10 -5.45
N LEU A 466 20.93 13.34 -6.54
CA LEU A 466 22.12 12.60 -6.93
C LEU A 466 23.28 13.55 -7.29
N SER A 467 23.01 14.69 -7.94
CA SER A 467 24.04 15.68 -8.25
C SER A 467 24.54 16.44 -7.01
N LEU A 468 23.67 16.70 -6.02
CA LEU A 468 24.06 17.33 -4.75
C LEU A 468 24.81 16.37 -3.81
N GLN A 469 24.78 15.06 -4.08
CA GLN A 469 25.52 14.04 -3.35
C GLN A 469 26.89 13.72 -3.98
N GLU A 470 27.25 14.33 -5.11
CA GLU A 470 28.65 14.38 -5.55
C GLU A 470 29.41 15.30 -4.60
N PRO A 471 30.42 14.80 -3.86
CA PRO A 471 31.06 15.62 -2.85
C PRO A 471 32.01 16.63 -3.50
N ASP A 472 31.90 17.88 -3.04
CA ASP A 472 33.02 18.80 -2.81
C ASP A 472 34.03 18.18 -1.83
N ALA A 473 34.63 17.05 -2.22
CA ALA A 473 35.77 16.43 -1.55
C ALA A 473 37.04 16.66 -2.39
N LEU A 474 37.37 17.93 -2.58
CA LEU A 474 38.71 18.40 -2.91
C LEU A 474 39.28 19.12 -1.68
N GLN A 475 39.44 18.40 -0.57
CA GLN A 475 40.41 18.66 0.51
C GLN A 475 40.11 17.71 1.68
N GLY A 476 41.00 16.75 1.93
CA GLY A 476 40.99 15.98 3.18
C GLY A 476 41.27 14.49 3.03
N GLU A 477 42.56 14.17 3.12
CA GLU A 477 43.15 12.92 3.65
C GLU A 477 43.11 11.61 2.84
N ALA A 478 44.32 11.10 2.65
CA ALA A 478 44.67 9.81 2.11
C ALA A 478 44.56 8.72 3.20
N ASP A 479 43.97 7.56 2.89
CA ASP A 479 44.72 6.29 2.82
C ASP A 479 43.87 5.11 2.25
N ILE A 480 44.52 4.36 1.33
CA ILE A 480 44.32 2.97 0.84
C ILE A 480 42.86 2.44 0.70
N GLY A 481 42.29 2.34 -0.51
CA GLY A 481 42.62 1.25 -1.44
C GLY A 481 41.61 1.07 -2.58
N GLU A 482 41.40 2.11 -3.38
CA GLU A 482 41.02 2.04 -4.80
C GLU A 482 41.65 3.30 -5.40
N SER A 483 42.50 3.20 -6.44
CA SER A 483 43.15 4.41 -6.96
C SER A 483 42.07 5.39 -7.39
N GLU A 484 42.27 6.69 -7.13
CA GLU A 484 41.29 7.72 -7.47
C GLU A 484 40.89 7.65 -8.95
N GLN A 485 41.81 7.19 -9.80
CA GLN A 485 41.59 6.90 -11.22
C GLN A 485 40.68 5.68 -11.45
N ALA A 486 40.81 4.59 -10.68
CA ALA A 486 39.94 3.42 -10.74
C ALA A 486 38.51 3.75 -10.26
N LYS A 487 38.38 4.54 -9.20
CA LYS A 487 37.08 5.02 -8.69
C LYS A 487 36.37 5.95 -9.70
N ARG A 488 37.11 6.88 -10.33
CA ARG A 488 36.61 7.72 -11.44
C ARG A 488 36.22 6.89 -12.66
N GLN A 489 37.00 5.88 -13.02
CA GLN A 489 36.68 4.98 -14.13
C GLN A 489 35.43 4.13 -13.85
N ARG A 490 35.24 3.68 -12.60
CA ARG A 490 34.04 2.94 -12.19
C ARG A 490 32.79 3.81 -12.25
N LEU A 491 32.83 5.01 -11.67
CA LEU A 491 31.72 5.98 -11.73
C LEU A 491 31.41 6.38 -13.18
N ALA A 492 32.44 6.62 -14.00
CA ALA A 492 32.24 6.91 -15.42
C ALA A 492 31.61 5.72 -16.17
N ARG A 493 31.99 4.48 -15.86
CA ARG A 493 31.35 3.27 -16.43
C ARG A 493 29.89 3.12 -16.00
N GLU A 494 29.59 3.37 -14.73
CA GLU A 494 28.23 3.32 -14.18
C GLU A 494 27.34 4.41 -14.81
N SER A 495 27.82 5.65 -14.89
CA SER A 495 27.12 6.76 -15.56
C SER A 495 26.95 6.53 -17.05
N ARG A 496 27.98 5.99 -17.73
CA ARG A 496 27.91 5.64 -19.15
C ARG A 496 26.92 4.50 -19.40
N GLY A 497 26.86 3.49 -18.53
CA GLY A 497 25.88 2.41 -18.59
C GLY A 497 24.44 2.89 -18.43
N LYS A 498 24.21 3.83 -17.50
CA LYS A 498 22.90 4.49 -17.32
C LYS A 498 22.48 5.26 -18.57
N LEU A 499 23.36 6.09 -19.14
CA LEU A 499 23.08 6.86 -20.35
C LEU A 499 22.89 5.97 -21.59
N GLN A 500 23.68 4.89 -21.73
CA GLN A 500 23.50 3.91 -22.83
C GLN A 500 22.16 3.19 -22.75
N TYR A 501 21.77 2.74 -21.55
CA TYR A 501 20.45 2.15 -21.33
C TYR A 501 19.34 3.15 -21.66
N GLU A 502 19.52 4.42 -21.30
CA GLU A 502 18.56 5.47 -21.58
C GLU A 502 18.41 5.76 -23.07
N ILE A 503 19.52 5.80 -23.81
CA ILE A 503 19.52 5.87 -25.28
C ILE A 503 18.77 4.68 -25.87
N GLU A 504 19.00 3.47 -25.37
CA GLU A 504 18.27 2.29 -25.85
C GLU A 504 16.77 2.37 -25.57
N ASP A 505 16.37 2.90 -24.42
CA ASP A 505 14.97 3.05 -24.06
C ASP A 505 14.27 4.10 -24.92
N LEU A 506 14.86 5.28 -25.07
CA LEU A 506 14.34 6.34 -25.94
C LEU A 506 14.27 5.90 -27.40
N ASN A 507 15.28 5.19 -27.92
CA ASN A 507 15.21 4.61 -29.27
C ASN A 507 14.05 3.62 -29.44
N ARG A 508 13.72 2.84 -28.39
CA ARG A 508 12.56 1.93 -28.43
C ARG A 508 11.23 2.68 -28.39
N GLN A 509 11.16 3.78 -27.64
CA GLN A 509 9.99 4.64 -27.59
C GLN A 509 9.77 5.34 -28.94
N LEU A 510 10.82 5.90 -29.54
CA LEU A 510 10.80 6.49 -30.89
C LEU A 510 10.27 5.51 -31.93
N LYS A 511 10.82 4.28 -31.99
CA LYS A 511 10.31 3.24 -32.90
C LYS A 511 8.81 2.94 -32.72
N THR A 512 8.31 3.06 -31.49
CA THR A 512 6.90 2.82 -31.18
C THR A 512 6.04 3.99 -31.64
N LEU A 513 6.49 5.23 -31.43
CA LEU A 513 5.82 6.44 -31.91
C LEU A 513 5.81 6.51 -33.44
N GLU A 514 6.93 6.21 -34.10
CA GLU A 514 7.05 6.15 -35.57
C GLU A 514 6.08 5.11 -36.16
N ALA A 515 5.97 3.93 -35.53
CA ALA A 515 5.04 2.89 -35.98
C ALA A 515 3.58 3.31 -35.83
N GLU A 516 3.26 4.07 -34.78
CA GLU A 516 1.90 4.55 -34.51
C GLU A 516 1.52 5.72 -35.41
N GLU A 517 2.44 6.66 -35.66
CA GLU A 517 2.28 7.74 -36.64
C GLU A 517 2.08 7.17 -38.06
N HIS A 518 2.84 6.13 -38.43
CA HIS A 518 2.64 5.40 -39.69
C HIS A 518 1.29 4.68 -39.76
N ARG A 519 0.78 4.18 -38.63
CA ARG A 519 -0.53 3.51 -38.56
C ARG A 519 -1.68 4.51 -38.72
N ILE A 520 -1.59 5.65 -38.04
CA ILE A 520 -2.59 6.72 -38.07
C ILE A 520 -2.62 7.37 -39.46
N SER A 521 -1.45 7.66 -40.05
CA SER A 521 -1.36 8.23 -41.41
C SER A 521 -1.99 7.33 -42.49
N ARG A 522 -1.96 6.00 -42.30
CA ARG A 522 -2.59 5.02 -43.22
C ARG A 522 -4.07 4.72 -42.94
N SER A 523 -4.64 5.20 -41.83
CA SER A 523 -6.05 4.93 -41.48
C SER A 523 -7.02 5.82 -42.28
N ARG A 524 -8.23 5.30 -42.59
CA ARG A 524 -9.27 5.97 -43.39
C ARG A 524 -10.25 6.85 -42.57
N SER A 525 -9.91 7.23 -41.34
CA SER A 525 -10.82 8.02 -40.48
C SER A 525 -10.83 9.52 -40.82
N PHE A 526 -11.95 10.19 -40.52
CA PHE A 526 -12.22 11.64 -40.66
C PHE A 526 -10.98 12.55 -40.52
N GLU A 527 -10.72 13.36 -41.57
CA GLU A 527 -9.49 14.15 -41.74
C GLU A 527 -9.16 15.09 -40.57
N SER A 528 -10.14 15.72 -39.92
CA SER A 528 -9.86 16.73 -38.88
C SER A 528 -9.29 16.13 -37.58
N LYS A 529 -9.76 14.96 -37.14
CA LYS A 529 -9.22 14.24 -35.97
C LYS A 529 -7.88 13.59 -36.28
N LYS A 530 -7.69 13.16 -37.53
CA LYS A 530 -6.44 12.57 -38.03
C LYS A 530 -5.31 13.61 -38.06
N SER A 531 -5.57 14.83 -38.54
CA SER A 531 -4.56 15.90 -38.59
C SER A 531 -4.08 16.33 -37.20
N ARG A 532 -4.99 16.43 -36.23
CA ARG A 532 -4.64 16.77 -34.84
C ARG A 532 -3.82 15.65 -34.17
N SER A 533 -4.25 14.40 -34.35
CA SER A 533 -3.52 13.25 -33.81
C SER A 533 -2.11 13.14 -34.42
N ILE A 534 -1.97 13.31 -35.74
CA ILE A 534 -0.64 13.30 -36.39
C ILE A 534 0.24 14.40 -35.81
N LEU A 535 -0.27 15.63 -35.66
CA LEU A 535 0.49 16.75 -35.10
C LEU A 535 0.99 16.46 -33.67
N ASP A 536 0.15 15.86 -32.83
CA ASP A 536 0.51 15.50 -31.46
C ASP A 536 1.61 14.42 -31.42
N TYR A 537 1.55 13.43 -32.32
CA TYR A 537 2.60 12.40 -32.44
C TYR A 537 3.90 12.95 -33.02
N THR A 538 3.85 13.79 -34.05
CA THR A 538 5.03 14.44 -34.63
C THR A 538 5.73 15.31 -33.59
N GLN A 539 4.97 16.05 -32.77
CA GLN A 539 5.54 16.86 -31.69
C GLN A 539 6.17 16.00 -30.58
N ALA A 540 5.54 14.88 -30.22
CA ALA A 540 6.13 13.92 -29.30
C ALA A 540 7.43 13.30 -29.84
N LEU A 541 7.49 13.00 -31.14
CA LEU A 541 8.67 12.47 -31.83
C LEU A 541 9.83 13.47 -31.80
N ASN A 542 9.55 14.75 -32.06
CA ASN A 542 10.55 15.82 -32.01
C ASN A 542 11.11 16.00 -30.60
N ASN A 543 10.25 15.98 -29.57
CA ASN A 543 10.71 16.10 -28.18
C ASN A 543 11.57 14.90 -27.76
N GLN A 544 11.19 13.68 -28.12
CA GLN A 544 12.00 12.49 -27.82
C GLN A 544 13.34 12.47 -28.56
N ASN A 545 13.38 12.96 -29.81
CA ASN A 545 14.63 13.12 -30.54
C ASN A 545 15.55 14.17 -29.89
N ALA A 546 15.00 15.28 -29.39
CA ALA A 546 15.76 16.29 -28.66
C ALA A 546 16.36 15.73 -27.37
N ASP A 547 15.58 14.98 -26.59
CA ASP A 547 16.08 14.30 -25.37
C ASP A 547 17.19 13.30 -25.71
N LEU A 548 17.02 12.53 -26.79
CA LEU A 548 18.00 11.54 -27.24
C LEU A 548 19.31 12.18 -27.73
N GLU A 549 19.24 13.33 -28.40
CA GLU A 549 20.42 14.11 -28.77
C GLU A 549 21.15 14.66 -27.55
N ASP A 550 20.43 15.18 -26.54
CA ASP A 550 21.03 15.70 -25.32
C ASP A 550 21.78 14.58 -24.55
N ILE A 551 21.16 13.42 -24.41
CA ILE A 551 21.77 12.26 -23.73
C ILE A 551 22.96 11.72 -24.52
N ARG A 552 22.92 11.74 -25.86
CA ARG A 552 24.07 11.38 -26.70
C ARG A 552 25.24 12.34 -26.50
N ARG A 553 24.99 13.65 -26.38
CA ARG A 553 26.03 14.65 -26.06
C ARG A 553 26.61 14.42 -24.66
N GLN A 554 25.78 14.09 -23.68
CA GLN A 554 26.24 13.71 -22.33
C GLN A 554 27.09 12.43 -22.35
N LEU A 555 26.79 11.47 -23.22
CA LEU A 555 27.57 10.24 -23.38
C LEU A 555 28.95 10.50 -24.04
N GLU A 556 29.03 11.47 -24.95
CA GLU A 556 30.28 11.84 -25.65
C GLU A 556 31.30 12.50 -24.73
N VAL A 557 30.86 13.23 -23.70
CA VAL A 557 31.76 13.89 -22.73
C VAL A 557 32.25 12.95 -21.62
N LEU A 558 31.69 11.74 -21.49
CA LEU A 558 32.16 10.75 -20.52
C LEU A 558 33.39 9.97 -21.05
N PRO A 559 34.45 9.83 -20.26
CA PRO A 559 35.68 9.17 -20.68
C PRO A 559 35.44 7.70 -21.09
N VAL A 560 36.02 7.31 -22.23
CA VAL A 560 35.99 5.93 -22.75
C VAL A 560 37.19 5.17 -22.19
N ALA A 561 36.98 3.95 -21.70
CA ALA A 561 38.05 3.12 -21.16
C ALA A 561 39.18 2.96 -22.20
N GLY A 562 40.39 3.46 -21.86
CA GLY A 562 41.60 3.30 -22.67
C GLY A 562 42.04 4.50 -23.50
N ARG A 563 41.43 5.69 -23.40
CA ARG A 563 41.97 6.94 -23.98
C ARG A 563 42.39 7.92 -22.90
N GLU A 564 43.67 8.29 -22.89
CA GLU A 564 44.17 9.43 -22.10
C GLU A 564 43.64 10.74 -22.68
N VAL A 565 43.14 11.63 -21.83
CA VAL A 565 42.79 13.01 -22.20
C VAL A 565 44.06 13.85 -22.08
N PRO A 566 44.49 14.61 -23.11
CA PRO A 566 45.67 15.45 -23.01
C PRO A 566 45.49 16.53 -21.93
N SER A 567 46.51 16.71 -21.09
CA SER A 567 46.55 17.72 -20.04
C SER A 567 46.57 19.14 -20.66
N GLY A 568 45.51 19.91 -20.44
CA GLY A 568 45.48 21.32 -20.82
C GLY A 568 44.14 21.98 -20.52
N TYR A 569 44.10 22.76 -19.45
CA TYR A 569 43.19 23.86 -19.15
C TYR A 569 41.88 24.04 -19.98
N SER A 570 40.76 24.03 -19.26
CA SER A 570 39.55 24.86 -19.44
C SER A 570 38.24 24.29 -20.05
N LEU A 571 37.84 23.07 -19.67
CA LEU A 571 36.45 22.59 -19.85
C LEU A 571 35.41 23.56 -19.24
N GLN A 572 35.75 24.22 -18.13
CA GLN A 572 34.87 25.17 -17.44
C GLN A 572 34.66 26.50 -18.20
N ARG A 573 35.60 26.91 -19.09
CA ARG A 573 35.39 28.07 -19.99
C ARG A 573 34.55 27.72 -21.22
N GLN A 574 34.61 26.48 -21.70
CA GLN A 574 33.77 26.04 -22.82
C GLN A 574 32.31 25.85 -22.38
N MET A 575 32.07 25.37 -21.16
CA MET A 575 30.72 25.28 -20.57
C MET A 575 30.09 26.65 -20.33
N ASN A 576 30.85 27.63 -19.81
CA ASN A 576 30.31 28.98 -19.58
C ASN A 576 30.05 29.74 -20.90
N LYS A 577 30.88 29.53 -21.94
CA LYS A 577 30.61 30.10 -23.28
C LYS A 577 29.35 29.53 -23.95
N ALA A 578 29.04 28.25 -23.71
CA ALA A 578 27.83 27.63 -24.25
C ALA A 578 26.55 28.14 -23.53
N LEU A 579 26.65 28.42 -22.22
CA LEU A 579 25.55 29.00 -21.44
C LEU A 579 25.30 30.49 -21.77
N ASP A 580 26.35 31.29 -22.01
CA ASP A 580 26.22 32.69 -22.42
C ASP A 580 25.63 32.86 -23.84
N SER A 581 25.84 31.88 -24.73
CA SER A 581 25.21 31.89 -26.06
C SER A 581 23.71 31.55 -26.05
N MET A 582 23.15 31.10 -24.92
CA MET A 582 21.72 30.79 -24.78
C MET A 582 20.88 31.98 -24.28
N SER A 583 21.48 33.07 -23.83
CA SER A 583 20.75 34.24 -23.30
C SER A 583 20.51 35.38 -24.30
N SER A 584 20.89 35.25 -25.58
CA SER A 584 20.83 36.34 -26.57
C SER A 584 19.87 36.14 -27.74
N LEU A 585 18.82 35.32 -27.61
CA LEU A 585 17.81 35.13 -28.66
C LEU A 585 16.40 35.37 -28.12
N ALA A 586 16.07 36.63 -27.86
CA ALA A 586 14.69 37.06 -27.67
C ALA A 586 14.55 38.58 -27.92
N GLU A 587 14.64 39.02 -29.19
CA GLU A 587 13.86 40.15 -29.73
C GLU A 587 13.76 40.00 -31.26
N PRO A 588 12.63 40.42 -31.86
CA PRO A 588 12.78 41.41 -32.92
C PRO A 588 11.76 42.57 -32.84
N GLU A 589 12.28 43.77 -33.11
CA GLU A 589 11.57 45.03 -33.38
C GLU A 589 10.85 45.05 -34.74
N ASP A 590 9.90 46.00 -34.80
CA ASP A 590 8.99 46.46 -35.86
C ASP A 590 9.58 46.78 -37.25
N GLU A 591 8.77 46.69 -38.32
CA GLU A 591 8.22 47.87 -39.04
C GLU A 591 7.48 47.55 -40.38
N ARG A 592 6.25 48.09 -40.49
CA ARG A 592 5.62 48.85 -41.63
C ARG A 592 5.40 48.19 -43.01
N LYS A 593 4.14 48.12 -43.49
CA LYS A 593 3.33 49.22 -44.12
C LYS A 593 2.19 48.70 -45.04
N ASP A 594 0.99 49.24 -44.79
CA ASP A 594 -0.01 49.79 -45.73
C ASP A 594 -0.76 48.89 -46.76
N SER A 595 -2.10 48.75 -46.63
CA SER A 595 -3.06 49.69 -47.26
C SER A 595 -4.51 49.17 -47.39
N SER A 596 -5.42 50.00 -46.86
CA SER A 596 -6.72 50.41 -47.43
C SER A 596 -8.03 49.61 -47.24
N ARG A 597 -8.98 50.31 -46.57
CA ARG A 597 -10.40 50.61 -46.96
C ARG A 597 -11.41 49.45 -46.85
N ARG A 598 -12.62 49.57 -46.25
CA ARG A 598 -13.58 50.68 -46.06
C ARG A 598 -14.63 50.33 -44.99
N ASP A 599 -15.01 51.35 -44.21
CA ASP A 599 -16.35 51.83 -43.81
C ASP A 599 -17.51 50.89 -43.42
N GLY A 600 -18.17 51.25 -42.31
CA GLY A 600 -19.60 50.98 -42.08
C GLY A 600 -20.04 50.96 -40.61
N ALA A 601 -20.38 52.12 -40.05
CA ALA A 601 -20.96 52.31 -38.72
C ALA A 601 -22.50 52.18 -38.69
N LEU A 602 -23.06 52.20 -37.45
CA LEU A 602 -24.44 52.48 -36.96
C LEU A 602 -25.01 51.31 -36.13
N GLU A 603 -25.17 51.46 -34.79
CA GLU A 603 -26.37 52.01 -34.07
C GLU A 603 -27.60 51.08 -34.26
N ASP A 604 -28.34 50.57 -33.27
CA ASP A 604 -28.85 51.15 -32.03
C ASP A 604 -29.38 50.09 -31.03
N ALA A 605 -29.71 50.56 -29.82
CA ALA A 605 -30.27 49.88 -28.66
C ALA A 605 -31.68 49.24 -28.84
N ASP A 606 -32.06 48.30 -27.95
CA ASP A 606 -33.19 48.43 -26.99
C ASP A 606 -33.56 47.09 -26.29
N GLY A 607 -33.89 47.17 -24.99
CA GLY A 607 -35.19 46.69 -24.50
C GLY A 607 -35.43 45.23 -24.08
N SER A 608 -35.33 45.00 -22.76
CA SER A 608 -36.37 44.33 -21.93
C SER A 608 -36.59 42.78 -21.94
N LYS A 609 -36.48 42.20 -20.72
CA LYS A 609 -37.22 41.02 -20.21
C LYS A 609 -38.71 41.40 -19.98
N PRO A 610 -39.74 40.52 -19.78
CA PRO A 610 -39.70 39.24 -19.02
C PRO A 610 -40.76 38.11 -19.31
N ARG A 611 -40.61 36.99 -18.56
CA ARG A 611 -41.62 36.06 -17.96
C ARG A 611 -42.71 35.31 -18.79
N ILE A 612 -42.66 33.97 -18.63
CA ILE A 612 -43.70 32.99 -18.23
C ILE A 612 -45.04 32.96 -19.01
N ARG A 613 -45.37 31.79 -19.59
CA ARG A 613 -46.73 31.24 -19.53
C ARG A 613 -46.79 29.71 -19.66
N ILE A 614 -47.65 29.15 -18.81
CA ILE A 614 -48.09 27.75 -18.69
C ILE A 614 -49.26 27.53 -19.67
N HIS A 615 -49.39 26.34 -20.27
CA HIS A 615 -50.71 25.77 -20.55
C HIS A 615 -50.75 24.23 -20.45
N LYS A 616 -51.77 23.77 -19.71
CA LYS A 616 -52.28 22.41 -19.52
C LYS A 616 -52.91 21.84 -20.80
N HIS A 617 -52.94 20.50 -20.93
CA HIS A 617 -54.15 19.76 -21.31
C HIS A 617 -54.23 18.39 -20.61
N LEU A 618 -55.35 18.20 -19.90
CA LEU A 618 -56.01 16.95 -19.45
C LEU A 618 -56.86 16.43 -20.64
N ALA A 619 -57.45 15.24 -20.76
CA ALA A 619 -57.69 14.04 -19.94
C ALA A 619 -58.19 12.93 -20.92
N GLY A 620 -58.30 11.68 -20.44
CA GLY A 620 -59.03 10.62 -21.13
C GLY A 620 -58.98 9.28 -20.41
N ASP A 621 -59.97 9.02 -19.55
CA ASP A 621 -60.25 7.78 -18.79
C ASP A 621 -60.63 6.57 -19.68
N ASN A 622 -60.29 5.34 -19.24
CA ASN A 622 -61.29 4.36 -18.78
C ASN A 622 -60.72 2.98 -18.34
N LYS A 623 -61.02 2.64 -17.08
CA LYS A 623 -61.55 1.38 -16.49
C LYS A 623 -61.25 0.00 -17.10
N GLY A 624 -60.93 -0.97 -16.21
CA GLY A 624 -61.23 -2.39 -16.46
C GLY A 624 -60.57 -3.46 -15.55
N VAL A 625 -61.06 -3.60 -14.31
CA VAL A 625 -61.41 -4.87 -13.59
C VAL A 625 -60.45 -6.09 -13.58
N ASP A 626 -59.89 -6.35 -12.38
CA ASP A 626 -59.97 -7.57 -11.53
C ASP A 626 -59.76 -8.99 -12.13
N ARG A 627 -58.78 -9.74 -11.58
CA ARG A 627 -58.99 -11.13 -11.10
C ARG A 627 -57.81 -11.69 -10.28
N ARG A 628 -58.22 -12.38 -9.21
CA ARG A 628 -57.48 -13.09 -8.15
C ARG A 628 -56.66 -14.32 -8.62
N ARG A 629 -55.77 -14.75 -7.71
CA ARG A 629 -55.57 -16.09 -7.09
C ARG A 629 -54.26 -16.87 -7.37
N SER A 630 -53.52 -17.06 -6.26
CA SER A 630 -52.89 -18.29 -5.74
C SER A 630 -52.06 -19.20 -6.66
N LEU A 631 -50.76 -19.32 -6.33
CA LEU A 631 -50.15 -20.50 -5.68
C LEU A 631 -48.82 -20.12 -5.04
#